data_AF-A0A378CES5-F1
#
_entry.id   AF-A0A378CES5-F1
#
_cell.length_a   1.000
_cell.length_b   1.000
_cell.length_c   1.000
_cell.angle_alpha   90.00
_cell.angle_beta   90.00
_cell.angle_gamma   90.00
#
_symmetry.space_group_name_H-M   'P 1'
#
loop_
_entity.id
_entity.type
_entity.pdbx_description
1 polymer ?
#
loop_
_entity_poly.entity_id
_entity_poly.type
_entity_poly.pdbx_seq_one_letter_code
_entity_poly.pdbx_strand_id
1 'polypeptide(L)' 'MTIALELKQLKKTYPGGVQALRGIDLQVEAGDFYALLGPNGPENPRPSASSARW' A
#
# COMPACT_ATOMS: atom_id res chain seq x y z
N MET A 1 -13.03 8.87 -23.54
CA MET A 1 -12.64 8.76 -22.12
C MET A 1 -11.21 8.26 -22.08
N THR A 2 -10.33 8.97 -21.36
CA THR A 2 -8.90 8.66 -21.29
C THR A 2 -8.58 8.24 -19.86
N ILE A 3 -8.06 7.04 -19.67
CA ILE A 3 -7.63 6.58 -18.34
C ILE A 3 -6.29 7.22 -18.00
N ALA A 4 -6.20 7.87 -16.85
CA ALA A 4 -4.97 8.48 -16.35
C ALA A 4 -4.17 7.51 -15.47
N LEU A 5 -4.84 6.65 -14.69
CA LEU A 5 -4.22 5.64 -13.85
C LEU A 5 -5.06 4.36 -13.84
N GLU A 6 -4.39 3.23 -14.00
CA GLU A 6 -4.99 1.91 -13.84
C GLU A 6 -4.11 1.07 -12.90
N LEU A 7 -4.71 0.52 -11.86
CA LEU A 7 -4.14 -0.48 -10.98
C LEU A 7 -4.94 -1.77 -11.15
N LYS A 8 -4.23 -2.89 -11.34
CA LYS A 8 -4.82 -4.23 -11.42
C LYS A 8 -4.20 -5.12 -10.36
N GLN A 9 -5.03 -5.70 -9.52
CA GLN A 9 -4.69 -6.68 -8.49
C GLN A 9 -3.50 -6.24 -7.63
N LEU A 10 -3.44 -4.95 -7.27
CA LEU A 10 -2.33 -4.39 -6.52
C LEU A 10 -2.28 -5.02 -5.12
N LYS A 11 -1.12 -5.63 -4.82
CA LYS A 11 -0.83 -6.29 -3.54
C LYS A 11 0.39 -5.64 -2.91
N LYS A 12 0.35 -5.47 -1.60
CA LYS A 12 1.47 -4.96 -0.82
C LYS A 12 1.54 -5.71 0.49
N THR A 13 2.68 -6.32 0.74
CA THR A 13 3.00 -6.96 2.01
C THR A 13 4.28 -6.32 2.54
N TYR A 14 4.28 -5.92 3.80
CA TYR A 14 5.46 -5.41 4.49
C TYR A 14 6.28 -6.56 5.11
N PRO A 15 7.57 -6.33 5.39
CA PRO A 15 8.36 -7.25 6.21
C PRO A 15 7.64 -7.55 7.52
N GLY A 16 7.66 -8.81 7.97
CA GLY A 16 6.85 -9.26 9.12
C GLY A 16 5.46 -9.80 8.75
N GLY A 17 5.11 -9.84 7.46
CA GLY A 17 3.92 -10.52 6.96
C GLY A 17 2.64 -9.69 6.94
N VAL A 18 2.71 -8.41 7.31
CA VAL A 18 1.54 -7.51 7.30
C VAL A 18 1.13 -7.22 5.86
N GLN A 19 -0.04 -7.72 5.47
CA GLN A 19 -0.61 -7.48 4.14
C GLN A 19 -1.43 -6.17 4.13
N ALA A 20 -0.81 -5.12 3.60
CA ALA A 20 -1.40 -3.79 3.51
C ALA A 20 -2.42 -3.65 2.36
N LEU A 21 -2.15 -4.25 1.20
CA LEU A 21 -3.07 -4.28 0.07
C LEU A 21 -3.34 -5.73 -0.33
N ARG A 22 -4.63 -6.08 -0.48
CA ARG A 22 -5.09 -7.46 -0.69
C ARG A 22 -5.60 -7.72 -2.10
N GLY A 23 -4.98 -7.12 -3.11
CA GLY A 23 -5.41 -7.26 -4.50
C GLY A 23 -6.54 -6.29 -4.82
N ILE A 24 -6.19 -5.02 -4.98
CA ILE A 24 -7.15 -3.97 -5.33
C ILE A 24 -7.05 -3.61 -6.81
N ASP A 25 -8.20 -3.34 -7.42
CA ASP A 25 -8.33 -2.78 -8.76
C ASP A 25 -8.80 -1.32 -8.64
N LEU A 26 -8.18 -0.40 -9.38
CA LEU A 26 -8.54 1.02 -9.40
C LEU A 26 -8.36 1.55 -10.82
N GLN A 27 -9.37 2.24 -11.34
CA GLN A 27 -9.26 3.02 -12.56
C GLN A 27 -9.63 4.46 -12.25
N VAL A 28 -8.81 5.39 -12.74
CA VAL A 28 -8.99 6.83 -12.59
C VAL A 28 -9.02 7.44 -13.98
N GLU A 29 -10.11 8.14 -14.31
CA GLU A 29 -10.21 8.87 -15.56
C GLU A 29 -9.46 10.21 -15.48
N ALA A 30 -8.97 10.68 -16.63
CA ALA A 30 -8.30 11.96 -16.72
C ALA A 30 -9.26 13.11 -16.41
N GLY A 31 -8.95 13.90 -15.38
CA GLY A 31 -9.78 15.01 -14.91
C GLY A 31 -10.52 14.72 -13.59
N ASP A 32 -10.53 13.46 -13.15
CA ASP A 32 -11.13 13.08 -11.88
C ASP A 32 -10.16 13.29 -10.70
N PHE A 33 -10.74 13.62 -9.54
CA PHE A 33 -10.01 13.78 -8.29
C PHE A 33 -10.47 12.74 -7.27
N TYR A 34 -9.53 11.94 -6.78
CA TYR A 34 -9.78 10.89 -5.79
C TYR A 34 -9.03 11.20 -4.49
N ALA A 35 -9.74 11.11 -3.37
CA ALA A 35 -9.15 11.16 -2.04
C ALA A 35 -9.10 9.76 -1.43
N LEU A 36 -7.92 9.35 -0.96
CA LEU A 36 -7.77 8.13 -0.18
C LEU A 36 -8.09 8.44 1.28
N LEU A 37 -9.24 7.94 1.74
CA LEU A 37 -9.71 8.11 3.12
C LEU A 37 -9.67 6.77 3.85
N GLY A 38 -9.06 6.77 5.04
CA GLY A 38 -9.00 5.61 5.90
C GLY A 38 -8.33 5.94 7.23
N PRO A 39 -8.49 5.09 8.26
CA PRO A 39 -7.70 5.18 9.48
C PRO A 39 -6.21 5.08 9.15
N ASN A 40 -5.36 5.71 9.96
CA ASN A 40 -3.91 5.59 9.80
C ASN A 40 -3.52 4.11 9.69
N GLY A 41 -2.72 3.78 8.69
CA GLY A 41 -2.23 2.41 8.51
C GLY A 41 -1.43 1.96 9.74
N PRO A 42 -1.46 0.66 10.09
CA PRO A 42 -0.63 0.15 11.17
C PRO A 42 0.84 0.46 10.87
N GLU A 43 1.50 1.11 11.80
CA GLU A 43 2.94 1.32 11.74
C GLU A 43 3.63 -0.05 11.69
N ASN A 44 4.51 -0.26 10.71
CA ASN A 44 5.32 -1.46 10.69
C ASN A 44 6.31 -1.38 11.86
N PRO A 45 6.22 -2.26 12.88
CA PRO A 45 7.18 -2.22 13.98
C PRO A 45 8.58 -2.44 13.40
N ARG A 46 9.49 -1.48 13.64
CA ARG A 46 10.89 -1.67 13.25
C ARG A 46 11.38 -2.95 13.92
N PRO A 47 12.03 -3.87 13.19
CA PRO A 47 12.65 -5.02 13.83
C PRO A 47 13.60 -4.49 14.91
N SER A 48 13.42 -4.95 16.15
CA SER A 48 14.37 -4.66 17.21
C SER A 48 15.73 -5.19 16.74
N ALA A 49 16.72 -4.30 16.65
CA ALA A 49 18.08 -4.69 16.35
C ALA A 49 18.62 -5.46 17.56
N SER A 50 18.29 -6.75 17.66
CA SER A 50 18.98 -7.67 18.55
C SER A 50 20.40 -7.85 18.02
N SER A 51 21.29 -7.01 18.55
CA SER A 51 22.72 -7.26 18.75
C SER A 51 23.35 -8.19 17.73
N ALA A 52 23.84 -7.63 16.63
CA ALA A 52 25.01 -8.20 15.99
C ALA A 52 26.15 -8.11 17.02
N ARG A 53 26.43 -9.23 17.69
CA ARG A 53 27.73 -9.43 18.32
C ARG A 53 28.71 -9.65 17.17
N TRP A 54 29.68 -8.74 17.08
CA TRP A 54 30.89 -8.92 16.30
C TRP A 54 31.64 -10.16 16.76
#